data_AF-A0A4R5KRP8-F1
#
_entry.id   AF-A0A4R5KRP8-F1
#
_cell.length_a   1.000
_cell.length_b   1.000
_cell.length_c   1.000
_cell.angle_alpha   90.00
_cell.angle_beta   90.00
_cell.angle_gamma   90.00
#
_symmetry.space_group_name_H-M   'P 1'
#
loop_
_entity.id
_entity.type
_entity.pdbx_description
1 polymer ?
#
loop_
_entity_poly.entity_id
_entity_poly.type
_entity_poly.pdbx_seq_one_letter_code
_entity_poly.pdbx_strand_id
1 'polypeptide(L)'
;MKEKYCPRRPVDSEVAKIRECALFLVLFSCYIGIYGDIIRKNGGARLKLFWCKIAVIFTIAFNIAGLYAAAAYAGEAGTGSAKVLATSLTVRSQPDGESPAIGSLKNNAIVSTFGESFGWIQVAYGRTTGWVAGYYLQMLDVDTPDKQGKAVPAQTPSKPSSRAEVLADLLHMRKGPGMDNPAVRILELGNALQILDRQNDWLQAKTADGDTGWVLAKYVGEPQSQSNGQGQVKALSTTDKGKGKGINGKVIVIDPGHGGNDSGVIGKKYGTYEKSLNLSTARYVADKLREAGAQAVLTREKDENEELSARVKISESKKADAFVSVHYNSSPKPVSGTLTFYYSKSKDESLARKLEAELNQALELKSNGISFGDYHVLRENGRPSALVELGFLSNPKDEAIARTSAYQQKAAEAIVNGLKAYFND
;
A
#
# COMPACT_ATOMS: atom_id res chain seq x y z
N MET A 1 54.70 -16.73 13.20
CA MET A 1 54.62 -16.41 11.76
C MET A 1 53.20 -15.96 11.43
N LYS A 2 53.08 -14.71 10.96
CA LYS A 2 51.96 -14.06 10.25
C LYS A 2 50.68 -13.74 11.04
N GLU A 3 50.74 -12.63 11.77
CA GLU A 3 49.63 -11.67 11.87
C GLU A 3 49.18 -11.26 10.46
N LYS A 4 47.86 -11.18 10.23
CA LYS A 4 47.29 -10.44 9.10
C LYS A 4 46.47 -9.29 9.65
N TYR A 5 47.11 -8.13 9.65
CA TYR A 5 46.49 -6.81 9.70
C TYR A 5 45.71 -6.58 8.40
N CYS A 6 44.48 -6.07 8.47
CA CYS A 6 43.77 -5.47 7.34
C CYS A 6 42.88 -4.32 7.87
N PRO A 7 42.81 -3.17 7.18
CA PRO A 7 42.77 -1.86 7.83
C PRO A 7 41.36 -1.36 8.15
N ARG A 8 41.27 -0.50 9.19
CA ARG A 8 40.11 0.39 9.40
C ARG A 8 39.89 1.24 8.15
N ARG A 9 38.70 1.18 7.54
CA ARG A 9 38.24 2.19 6.57
C ARG A 9 37.55 3.34 7.32
N PRO A 10 37.71 4.59 6.87
CA PRO A 10 37.33 5.77 7.63
C PRO A 10 35.84 6.11 7.41
N VAL A 11 35.04 5.96 8.46
CA VAL A 11 33.60 6.29 8.49
C VAL A 11 33.36 7.81 8.56
N ASP A 12 34.40 8.60 8.83
CA ASP A 12 34.26 10.05 9.03
C ASP A 12 34.29 10.87 7.73
N SER A 13 34.55 10.27 6.57
CA SER A 13 34.70 11.00 5.29
C SER A 13 33.41 11.16 4.48
N GLU A 14 32.36 10.39 4.75
CA GLU A 14 31.10 10.43 3.97
C GLU A 14 30.09 11.43 4.53
N VAL A 15 30.00 11.58 5.85
CA VAL A 15 29.16 12.61 6.49
C VAL A 15 29.72 14.02 6.22
N ALA A 16 31.05 14.15 6.07
CA ALA A 16 31.70 15.38 5.65
C ALA A 16 31.32 15.78 4.20
N LYS A 17 31.26 14.81 3.27
CA LYS A 17 30.90 15.05 1.86
C LYS A 17 29.44 15.49 1.68
N ILE A 18 28.52 14.99 2.50
CA ILE A 18 27.09 15.37 2.45
C ILE A 18 26.89 16.79 2.99
N ARG A 19 27.58 17.16 4.08
CA ARG A 19 27.59 18.54 4.60
C ARG A 19 28.23 19.52 3.64
N GLU A 20 29.29 19.13 2.95
CA GLU A 20 29.92 19.96 1.90
C GLU A 20 29.00 20.17 0.69
N CYS A 21 28.23 19.16 0.26
CA CYS A 21 27.28 19.31 -0.87
C CYS A 21 26.11 20.27 -0.55
N ALA A 22 25.56 20.21 0.66
CA ALA A 22 24.47 21.11 1.08
C ALA A 22 24.98 22.56 1.27
N LEU A 23 26.19 22.74 1.79
CA LEU A 23 26.84 24.05 1.90
C LEU A 23 27.18 24.62 0.51
N PHE A 24 27.57 23.76 -0.45
CA PHE A 24 27.80 24.16 -1.85
C PHE A 24 26.52 24.65 -2.53
N LEU A 25 25.35 24.03 -2.27
CA LEU A 25 24.06 24.45 -2.84
C LEU A 25 23.60 25.83 -2.34
N VAL A 26 23.81 26.13 -1.06
CA VAL A 26 23.46 27.44 -0.47
C VAL A 26 24.44 28.53 -0.96
N LEU A 27 25.74 28.23 -1.00
CA LEU A 27 26.75 29.16 -1.51
C LEU A 27 26.62 29.39 -3.03
N PHE A 28 26.24 28.38 -3.81
CA PHE A 28 26.01 28.47 -5.26
C PHE A 28 24.77 29.30 -5.61
N SER A 29 23.69 29.17 -4.83
CA SER A 29 22.47 29.98 -4.98
C SER A 29 22.74 31.46 -4.68
N CYS A 30 23.55 31.74 -3.65
CA CYS A 30 24.04 33.09 -3.36
C CYS A 30 25.02 33.61 -4.43
N TYR A 31 25.90 32.75 -4.96
CA TYR A 31 26.88 33.11 -6.00
C TYR A 31 26.19 33.49 -7.32
N ILE A 32 25.19 32.72 -7.77
CA ILE A 32 24.41 33.03 -8.98
C ILE A 32 23.58 34.31 -8.81
N GLY A 33 22.97 34.52 -7.63
CA GLY A 33 22.20 35.73 -7.35
C GLY A 33 23.06 37.00 -7.39
N ILE A 34 24.21 36.98 -6.71
CA ILE A 34 25.11 38.14 -6.60
C ILE A 34 25.80 38.45 -7.94
N TYR A 35 26.32 37.44 -8.65
CA TYR A 35 26.96 37.67 -9.95
C TYR A 35 25.96 37.99 -11.07
N GLY A 36 24.74 37.44 -11.01
CA GLY A 36 23.67 37.74 -11.95
C GLY A 36 23.30 39.22 -11.98
N ASP A 37 23.23 39.86 -10.81
CA ASP A 37 22.93 41.30 -10.71
C ASP A 37 24.12 42.20 -11.09
N ILE A 38 25.36 41.80 -10.82
CA ILE A 38 26.57 42.53 -11.23
C ILE A 38 26.75 42.53 -12.76
N ILE A 39 26.51 41.40 -13.42
CA ILE A 39 26.62 41.26 -14.89
C ILE A 39 25.46 41.99 -15.60
N ARG A 40 24.26 42.00 -15.00
CA ARG A 40 23.09 42.71 -15.56
C ARG A 40 23.30 44.23 -15.57
N LYS A 41 23.99 44.77 -14.56
CA LYS A 41 24.24 46.22 -14.43
C LYS A 41 25.48 46.73 -15.19
N ASN A 42 26.57 45.95 -15.32
CA ASN A 42 27.87 46.47 -15.84
C ASN A 42 28.60 45.61 -16.90
N GLY A 43 28.00 44.52 -17.42
CA GLY A 43 28.69 43.62 -18.36
C GLY A 43 28.54 43.99 -19.84
N GLY A 44 29.65 44.21 -20.56
CA GLY A 44 29.67 44.26 -22.03
C GLY A 44 29.29 42.91 -22.67
N ALA A 45 28.80 42.92 -23.92
CA ALA A 45 28.21 41.75 -24.58
C ALA A 45 29.11 40.49 -24.59
N ARG A 46 30.43 40.66 -24.69
CA ARG A 46 31.40 39.56 -24.65
C ARG A 46 31.49 38.87 -23.27
N LEU A 47 31.35 39.63 -22.19
CA LEU A 47 31.37 39.09 -20.83
C LEU A 47 30.07 38.32 -20.54
N LYS A 48 28.93 38.83 -21.00
CA LYS A 48 27.63 38.13 -20.90
C LYS A 48 27.64 36.78 -21.62
N LEU A 49 28.25 36.71 -22.81
CA LEU A 49 28.35 35.47 -23.58
C LEU A 49 29.30 34.44 -22.94
N PHE A 50 30.38 34.89 -22.31
CA PHE A 50 31.31 34.02 -21.58
C PHE A 50 30.64 33.34 -20.38
N TRP A 51 29.91 34.11 -19.57
CA TRP A 51 29.19 33.57 -18.41
C TRP A 51 28.02 32.67 -18.80
N CYS A 52 27.34 32.96 -19.92
CA CYS A 52 26.29 32.08 -20.43
C CYS A 52 26.84 30.71 -20.85
N LYS A 53 28.03 30.66 -21.46
CA LYS A 53 28.71 29.39 -21.80
C LYS A 53 29.13 28.60 -20.56
N ILE A 54 29.63 29.28 -19.53
CA ILE A 54 29.97 28.64 -18.25
C ILE A 54 28.71 28.05 -17.58
N ALA A 55 27.60 28.79 -17.54
CA ALA A 55 26.35 28.29 -16.95
C ALA A 55 25.81 27.04 -17.68
N VAL A 56 25.90 26.99 -19.01
CA VAL A 56 25.50 25.81 -19.80
C VAL A 56 26.41 24.60 -19.49
N ILE A 57 27.74 24.80 -19.46
CA ILE A 57 28.69 23.72 -19.14
C ILE A 57 28.46 23.17 -17.73
N PHE A 58 28.22 24.04 -16.74
CA PHE A 58 27.93 23.61 -15.38
C PHE A 58 26.58 22.90 -15.24
N THR A 59 25.56 23.33 -16.00
CA THR A 59 24.25 22.67 -16.01
C THR A 59 24.36 21.27 -16.60
N ILE A 60 25.12 21.10 -17.68
CA ILE A 60 25.39 19.79 -18.29
C ILE A 60 26.17 18.90 -17.30
N ALA A 61 27.22 19.41 -16.67
CA ALA A 61 28.00 18.65 -15.69
C ALA A 61 27.19 18.24 -14.45
N PHE A 62 26.27 19.10 -13.98
CA PHE A 62 25.37 18.80 -12.85
C PHE A 62 24.33 17.72 -13.19
N ASN A 63 23.77 17.74 -14.39
CA ASN A 63 22.88 16.69 -14.87
C ASN A 63 23.59 15.33 -15.00
N ILE A 64 24.85 15.33 -15.46
CA ILE A 64 25.66 14.12 -15.53
C ILE A 64 25.99 13.59 -14.13
N ALA A 65 26.35 14.46 -13.18
CA ALA A 65 26.62 14.06 -11.78
C ALA A 65 25.37 13.51 -11.06
N GLY A 66 24.19 14.10 -11.31
CA GLY A 66 22.91 13.56 -10.81
C GLY A 66 22.59 12.17 -11.36
N LEU A 67 22.99 11.89 -12.60
CA LEU A 67 22.87 10.57 -13.23
C LEU A 67 23.75 9.51 -12.53
N TYR A 68 24.97 9.88 -12.11
CA TYR A 68 25.88 8.98 -11.39
C TYR A 68 25.47 8.74 -9.93
N ALA A 69 24.86 9.73 -9.27
CA ALA A 69 24.37 9.56 -7.89
C ALA A 69 23.15 8.63 -7.81
N ALA A 70 22.26 8.66 -8.80
CA ALA A 70 21.12 7.73 -8.89
C ALA A 70 21.57 6.27 -9.07
N ALA A 71 22.65 6.03 -9.81
CA ALA A 71 23.21 4.70 -10.01
C ALA A 71 23.87 4.11 -8.75
N ALA A 72 24.36 4.95 -7.83
CA ALA A 72 25.03 4.51 -6.60
C ALA A 72 24.06 4.07 -5.48
N TYR A 73 22.76 4.40 -5.60
CA TYR A 73 21.71 4.00 -4.66
C TYR A 73 20.95 2.71 -5.06
N ALA A 74 21.27 2.13 -6.21
CA ALA A 74 20.77 0.81 -6.58
C ALA A 74 21.53 -0.26 -5.77
N GLY A 75 21.04 -0.54 -4.55
CA GLY A 75 21.44 -1.72 -3.79
C GLY A 75 21.20 -2.99 -4.61
N GLU A 76 22.03 -4.02 -4.40
CA GLU A 76 22.07 -5.29 -5.14
C GLU A 76 20.70 -5.71 -5.70
N ALA A 77 20.53 -5.52 -7.01
CA ALA A 77 19.30 -5.78 -7.73
C ALA A 77 19.06 -7.29 -7.84
N GLY A 78 18.13 -7.81 -7.05
CA GLY A 78 17.46 -9.05 -7.39
C GLY A 78 16.64 -8.85 -8.65
N THR A 79 17.11 -9.35 -9.80
CA THR A 79 16.35 -9.33 -11.05
C THR A 79 15.22 -10.35 -10.97
N GLY A 80 13.97 -9.88 -10.99
CA GLY A 80 12.77 -10.72 -10.96
C GLY A 80 11.81 -10.38 -12.09
N SER A 81 10.70 -11.10 -12.18
CA SER A 81 9.57 -10.73 -13.03
C SER A 81 8.32 -10.62 -12.20
N ALA A 82 7.41 -9.72 -12.57
CA ALA A 82 6.13 -9.58 -11.91
C ALA A 82 5.00 -9.40 -12.91
N LYS A 83 3.84 -9.97 -12.60
CA LYS A 83 2.61 -9.84 -13.36
C LYS A 83 1.77 -8.70 -12.79
N VAL A 84 1.33 -7.78 -13.65
CA VAL A 84 0.46 -6.66 -13.27
C VAL A 84 -0.97 -7.16 -13.06
N LEU A 85 -1.51 -6.97 -11.85
CA LEU A 85 -2.87 -7.35 -11.47
C LEU A 85 -3.90 -6.23 -11.71
N ALA A 86 -3.47 -4.96 -11.74
CA ALA A 86 -4.35 -3.82 -12.01
C ALA A 86 -4.74 -3.71 -13.48
N THR A 87 -5.90 -3.11 -13.79
CA THR A 87 -6.33 -2.85 -15.17
C THR A 87 -5.45 -1.81 -15.87
N SER A 88 -5.04 -0.79 -15.12
CA SER A 88 -3.99 0.17 -15.49
C SER A 88 -3.16 0.51 -14.26
N LEU A 89 -1.90 0.08 -14.24
CA LEU A 89 -0.97 0.36 -13.16
C LEU A 89 -0.13 1.59 -13.52
N THR A 90 -0.31 2.69 -12.78
CA THR A 90 0.46 3.92 -13.01
C THR A 90 1.94 3.68 -12.71
N VAL A 91 2.80 4.00 -13.69
CA VAL A 91 4.25 4.03 -13.55
C VAL A 91 4.65 5.46 -13.20
N ARG A 92 5.42 5.63 -12.12
CA ARG A 92 5.83 6.93 -11.58
C ARG A 92 7.34 7.11 -11.59
N SER A 93 7.77 8.37 -11.52
CA SER A 93 9.20 8.70 -11.52
C SER A 93 9.91 8.36 -10.21
N GLN A 94 9.18 8.28 -9.08
CA GLN A 94 9.71 7.97 -7.74
C GLN A 94 8.80 6.96 -7.01
N PRO A 95 9.29 6.24 -5.98
CA PRO A 95 8.54 5.22 -5.24
C PRO A 95 7.51 5.81 -4.26
N ASP A 96 6.58 6.62 -4.76
CA ASP A 96 5.54 7.28 -3.98
C ASP A 96 4.30 7.61 -4.83
N GLY A 97 3.18 7.92 -4.18
CA GLY A 97 1.90 8.16 -4.84
C GLY A 97 1.73 9.55 -5.46
N GLU A 98 2.66 10.47 -5.26
CA GLU A 98 2.53 11.88 -5.61
C GLU A 98 3.46 12.30 -6.76
N SER A 99 4.53 11.56 -6.97
CA SER A 99 5.52 11.83 -8.00
C SER A 99 4.92 11.70 -9.40
N PRO A 100 5.41 12.46 -10.39
CA PRO A 100 4.88 12.47 -11.74
C PRO A 100 4.65 11.06 -12.31
N ALA A 101 3.46 10.85 -12.85
CA ALA A 101 3.17 9.67 -13.66
C ALA A 101 3.94 9.78 -14.97
N ILE A 102 4.80 8.81 -15.24
CA ILE A 102 5.58 8.71 -16.48
C ILE A 102 4.95 7.73 -17.48
N GLY A 103 3.89 7.02 -17.06
CA GLY A 103 3.11 6.16 -17.92
C GLY A 103 2.23 5.19 -17.15
N SER A 104 1.80 4.12 -17.81
CA SER A 104 1.06 3.03 -17.20
C SER A 104 1.39 1.67 -17.81
N LEU A 105 1.23 0.62 -17.01
CA LEU A 105 1.28 -0.78 -17.43
C LEU A 105 -0.14 -1.33 -17.50
N LYS A 106 -0.38 -2.17 -18.51
CA LYS A 106 -1.67 -2.84 -18.69
C LYS A 106 -1.77 -4.07 -17.80
N ASN A 107 -3.00 -4.48 -17.53
CA ASN A 107 -3.30 -5.76 -16.90
C ASN A 107 -2.58 -6.93 -17.57
N ASN A 108 -2.16 -7.90 -16.77
CA ASN A 108 -1.42 -9.09 -17.16
C ASN A 108 -0.07 -8.82 -17.84
N ALA A 109 0.38 -7.57 -17.93
CA ALA A 109 1.74 -7.29 -18.38
C ALA A 109 2.74 -7.96 -17.43
N ILE A 110 3.70 -8.66 -18.02
CA ILE A 110 4.86 -9.17 -17.27
C ILE A 110 5.96 -8.13 -17.41
N VAL A 111 6.45 -7.65 -16.27
CA VAL A 111 7.51 -6.64 -16.21
C VAL A 111 8.70 -7.18 -15.44
N SER A 112 9.89 -6.89 -15.95
CA SER A 112 11.12 -7.12 -15.18
C SER A 112 11.18 -6.15 -14.01
N THR A 113 11.53 -6.68 -12.84
CA THR A 113 11.67 -5.93 -11.59
C THR A 113 13.14 -5.80 -11.23
N PHE A 114 13.56 -4.62 -10.78
CA PHE A 114 14.96 -4.29 -10.51
C PHE A 114 15.25 -3.96 -9.05
N GLY A 115 14.20 -3.72 -8.24
CA GLY A 115 14.33 -3.40 -6.84
C GLY A 115 13.00 -2.98 -6.22
N GLU A 116 12.98 -2.88 -4.89
CA GLU A 116 11.81 -2.45 -4.12
C GLU A 116 12.18 -1.29 -3.19
N SER A 117 11.31 -0.30 -3.11
CA SER A 117 11.41 0.81 -2.17
C SER A 117 10.02 1.22 -1.69
N PHE A 118 9.79 1.22 -0.37
CA PHE A 118 8.55 1.69 0.24
C PHE A 118 7.26 1.01 -0.26
N GLY A 119 7.31 -0.29 -0.58
CA GLY A 119 6.18 -1.01 -1.19
C GLY A 119 5.93 -0.66 -2.65
N TRP A 120 6.84 0.08 -3.29
CA TRP A 120 6.89 0.30 -4.74
C TRP A 120 7.98 -0.57 -5.35
N ILE A 121 7.67 -1.17 -6.49
CA ILE A 121 8.59 -2.01 -7.25
C ILE A 121 9.09 -1.21 -8.45
N GLN A 122 10.41 -1.17 -8.62
CA GLN A 122 11.02 -0.59 -9.80
C GLN A 122 10.91 -1.57 -10.96
N VAL A 123 10.29 -1.14 -12.05
CA VAL A 123 9.96 -1.94 -13.22
C VAL A 123 10.55 -1.33 -14.49
N ALA A 124 10.78 -2.17 -15.50
CA ALA A 124 11.16 -1.71 -16.84
C ALA A 124 9.99 -0.95 -17.46
N TYR A 125 10.26 0.22 -18.04
CA TYR A 125 9.27 0.99 -18.79
C TYR A 125 9.89 1.63 -20.04
N GLY A 126 9.62 1.04 -21.21
CA GLY A 126 10.25 1.46 -22.46
C GLY A 126 11.77 1.29 -22.42
N ARG A 127 12.53 2.38 -22.59
CA ARG A 127 14.00 2.41 -22.47
C ARG A 127 14.50 2.91 -21.11
N THR A 128 13.60 3.13 -20.16
CA THR A 128 13.92 3.60 -18.81
C THR A 128 13.34 2.67 -17.76
N THR A 129 13.47 3.04 -16.49
CA THR A 129 12.79 2.41 -15.36
C THR A 129 11.77 3.36 -14.75
N GLY A 130 10.80 2.81 -14.05
CA GLY A 130 9.84 3.57 -13.26
C GLY A 130 9.36 2.77 -12.06
N TRP A 131 8.61 3.42 -11.18
CA TRP A 131 8.12 2.82 -9.96
C TRP A 131 6.63 2.56 -10.06
N VAL A 132 6.20 1.36 -9.68
CA VAL A 132 4.79 0.99 -9.60
C VAL A 132 4.48 0.48 -8.21
N ALA A 133 3.24 0.68 -7.75
CA ALA A 133 2.88 0.25 -6.43
C ALA A 133 2.82 -1.29 -6.38
N GLY A 134 3.64 -1.90 -5.52
CA GLY A 134 3.86 -3.34 -5.48
C GLY A 134 2.62 -4.15 -5.13
N TYR A 135 1.63 -3.53 -4.45
CA TYR A 135 0.34 -4.15 -4.16
C TYR A 135 -0.50 -4.46 -5.41
N TYR A 136 -0.12 -3.94 -6.58
CA TYR A 136 -0.72 -4.28 -7.87
C TYR A 136 0.10 -5.31 -8.67
N LEU A 137 1.11 -5.92 -8.06
CA LEU A 137 1.98 -6.89 -8.70
C LEU A 137 1.88 -8.26 -8.02
N GLN A 138 1.91 -9.32 -8.83
CA GLN A 138 2.20 -10.68 -8.40
C GLN A 138 3.63 -11.01 -8.83
N MET A 139 4.53 -11.24 -7.87
CA MET A 139 5.90 -11.66 -8.19
C MET A 139 5.89 -13.07 -8.79
N LEU A 140 6.71 -13.29 -9.81
CA LEU A 140 6.91 -14.56 -10.49
C LEU A 140 8.29 -15.08 -10.09
N ASP A 141 8.36 -16.28 -9.51
CA ASP A 141 9.62 -16.88 -9.08
C ASP A 141 10.50 -17.24 -10.28
N VAL A 142 11.82 -17.01 -10.14
CA VAL A 142 12.83 -17.39 -11.13
C VAL A 142 13.43 -18.73 -10.70
N ASP A 143 12.75 -19.82 -11.03
CA ASP A 143 13.35 -21.16 -10.90
C ASP A 143 14.30 -21.41 -12.09
N THR A 144 15.56 -21.72 -11.79
CA THR A 144 16.52 -22.34 -12.71
C THR A 144 16.08 -23.77 -13.09
N PRO A 145 16.44 -24.27 -14.29
CA PRO A 145 15.70 -25.33 -15.01
C PRO A 145 16.00 -26.76 -14.52
N ASP A 146 15.03 -27.69 -14.54
CA ASP A 146 14.75 -28.55 -15.71
C ASP A 146 13.59 -29.58 -15.53
N LYS A 147 12.96 -29.95 -16.67
CA LYS A 147 12.15 -31.13 -17.06
C LYS A 147 10.86 -31.51 -16.29
N GLN A 148 9.70 -31.25 -16.90
CA GLN A 148 9.02 -32.12 -17.89
C GLN A 148 7.64 -31.55 -18.23
N GLY A 149 7.41 -31.31 -19.52
CA GLY A 149 6.21 -30.62 -20.00
C GLY A 149 4.95 -31.46 -20.02
N LYS A 150 3.81 -30.75 -19.98
CA LYS A 150 2.64 -31.05 -20.81
C LYS A 150 2.06 -29.72 -21.31
N ALA A 151 2.01 -29.59 -22.63
CA ALA A 151 1.41 -28.45 -23.32
C ALA A 151 -0.09 -28.37 -23.01
N VAL A 152 -0.59 -27.17 -22.73
CA VAL A 152 -2.01 -26.85 -22.77
C VAL A 152 -2.22 -25.82 -23.89
N PRO A 153 -3.22 -26.00 -24.79
CA PRO A 153 -3.29 -25.26 -26.04
C PRO A 153 -3.81 -23.83 -25.84
N ALA A 154 -3.39 -22.93 -26.73
CA ALA A 154 -3.95 -21.59 -26.87
C ALA A 154 -5.45 -21.63 -27.15
N GLN A 155 -6.24 -20.84 -26.41
CA GLN A 155 -7.66 -20.60 -26.70
C GLN A 155 -7.89 -19.15 -27.12
N THR A 156 -8.47 -19.03 -28.31
CA THR A 156 -9.00 -17.85 -29.01
C THR A 156 -10.24 -17.30 -28.29
N PRO A 157 -10.55 -15.98 -28.36
CA PRO A 157 -11.61 -15.37 -27.55
C PRO A 157 -13.02 -15.76 -28.04
N SER A 158 -13.88 -16.20 -27.11
CA SER A 158 -15.31 -16.41 -27.33
C SER A 158 -16.14 -15.40 -26.54
N LYS A 159 -17.15 -14.85 -27.22
CA LYS A 159 -18.15 -13.90 -26.68
C LYS A 159 -19.30 -14.67 -26.04
N PRO A 160 -19.62 -14.50 -24.74
CA PRO A 160 -20.81 -15.09 -24.15
C PRO A 160 -21.90 -14.02 -23.93
N SER A 161 -23.07 -14.22 -24.55
CA SER A 161 -24.32 -13.64 -24.04
C SER A 161 -25.08 -14.68 -23.23
N SER A 162 -24.75 -14.84 -21.95
CA SER A 162 -25.45 -15.73 -21.02
C SER A 162 -26.31 -14.90 -20.04
N ARG A 163 -27.49 -15.42 -19.69
CA ARG A 163 -28.28 -14.89 -18.57
C ARG A 163 -27.63 -15.30 -17.25
N ALA A 164 -27.62 -14.39 -16.29
CA ALA A 164 -27.09 -14.59 -14.95
C ALA A 164 -27.93 -13.80 -13.93
N GLU A 165 -27.68 -14.01 -12.64
CA GLU A 165 -28.22 -13.19 -11.56
C GLU A 165 -27.13 -12.79 -10.56
N VAL A 166 -27.40 -11.72 -9.83
CA VAL A 166 -26.53 -11.27 -8.73
C VAL A 166 -26.68 -12.22 -7.55
N LEU A 167 -25.56 -12.72 -7.03
CA LEU A 167 -25.48 -13.66 -5.90
C LEU A 167 -25.10 -13.00 -4.57
N ALA A 168 -24.85 -11.69 -4.58
CA ALA A 168 -24.51 -10.89 -3.39
C ALA A 168 -25.67 -9.95 -3.02
N ASP A 169 -25.84 -9.67 -1.72
CA ASP A 169 -26.90 -8.77 -1.24
C ASP A 169 -26.84 -7.39 -1.89
N LEU A 170 -25.64 -6.85 -2.07
CA LEU A 170 -25.38 -5.59 -2.76
C LEU A 170 -24.10 -5.68 -3.60
N LEU A 171 -24.21 -5.45 -4.91
CA LEU A 171 -23.13 -5.50 -5.88
C LEU A 171 -22.98 -4.16 -6.63
N HIS A 172 -21.82 -3.53 -6.49
CA HIS A 172 -21.51 -2.29 -7.21
C HIS A 172 -21.22 -2.57 -8.69
N MET A 173 -22.08 -2.03 -9.56
CA MET A 173 -21.89 -1.98 -11.02
C MET A 173 -21.17 -0.68 -11.39
N ARG A 174 -20.04 -0.78 -12.08
CA ARG A 174 -19.09 0.31 -12.33
C ARG A 174 -18.97 0.67 -13.80
N LYS A 175 -18.43 1.86 -14.12
CA LYS A 175 -18.24 2.29 -15.53
C LYS A 175 -17.22 1.45 -16.31
N GLY A 176 -16.30 0.80 -15.61
CA GLY A 176 -15.24 -0.02 -16.17
C GLY A 176 -14.84 -1.16 -15.21
N PRO A 177 -14.10 -2.16 -15.68
CA PRO A 177 -13.60 -3.24 -14.84
C PRO A 177 -12.49 -2.69 -13.92
N GLY A 178 -12.70 -2.77 -12.60
CA GLY A 178 -11.74 -2.31 -11.60
C GLY A 178 -12.36 -1.49 -10.48
N MET A 179 -11.71 -1.48 -9.30
CA MET A 179 -12.21 -0.79 -8.10
C MET A 179 -12.00 0.73 -8.14
N ASP A 180 -11.16 1.20 -9.05
CA ASP A 180 -10.86 2.60 -9.37
C ASP A 180 -11.92 3.25 -10.29
N ASN A 181 -12.76 2.44 -10.94
CA ASN A 181 -13.84 2.93 -11.78
C ASN A 181 -15.04 3.38 -10.92
N PRO A 182 -15.67 4.53 -11.23
CA PRO A 182 -16.80 5.03 -10.46
C PRO A 182 -17.98 4.06 -10.53
N ALA A 183 -18.65 3.87 -9.39
CA ALA A 183 -19.89 3.12 -9.32
C ALA A 183 -20.99 3.86 -10.07
N VAL A 184 -21.66 3.15 -10.97
CA VAL A 184 -22.81 3.62 -11.76
C VAL A 184 -24.09 3.29 -11.01
N ARG A 185 -24.15 2.11 -10.37
CA ARG A 185 -25.34 1.61 -9.67
C ARG A 185 -24.99 0.55 -8.63
N ILE A 186 -25.91 0.32 -7.70
CA ILE A 186 -25.91 -0.85 -6.81
C ILE A 186 -26.99 -1.81 -7.30
N LEU A 187 -26.63 -3.08 -7.44
CA LEU A 187 -27.51 -4.18 -7.79
C LEU A 187 -27.77 -5.05 -6.56
N GLU A 188 -28.99 -5.57 -6.42
CA GLU A 188 -29.41 -6.40 -5.30
C GLU A 188 -29.39 -7.89 -5.66
N LEU A 189 -29.34 -8.76 -4.65
CA LEU A 189 -29.45 -10.22 -4.81
C LEU A 189 -30.64 -10.59 -5.71
N GLY A 190 -30.40 -11.51 -6.65
CA GLY A 190 -31.41 -11.98 -7.61
C GLY A 190 -31.73 -11.01 -8.75
N ASN A 191 -31.09 -9.83 -8.82
CA ASN A 191 -31.21 -8.97 -9.98
C ASN A 191 -30.70 -9.70 -11.24
N ALA A 192 -31.56 -9.81 -12.25
CA ALA A 192 -31.25 -10.48 -13.49
C ALA A 192 -30.30 -9.64 -14.36
N LEU A 193 -29.28 -10.31 -14.91
CA LEU A 193 -28.24 -9.72 -15.73
C LEU A 193 -28.10 -10.48 -17.05
N GLN A 194 -27.87 -9.73 -18.12
CA GLN A 194 -27.33 -10.25 -19.35
C GLN A 194 -25.82 -9.98 -19.35
N ILE A 195 -25.02 -11.04 -19.38
CA ILE A 195 -23.57 -10.90 -19.51
C ILE A 195 -23.26 -10.55 -20.96
N LEU A 196 -22.48 -9.49 -21.17
CA LEU A 196 -22.13 -8.98 -22.49
C LEU A 196 -20.68 -9.26 -22.85
N ASP A 197 -19.79 -9.18 -21.85
CA ASP A 197 -18.36 -9.38 -21.99
C ASP A 197 -17.74 -9.82 -20.65
N ARG A 198 -16.53 -10.37 -20.69
CA ARG A 198 -15.75 -10.75 -19.51
C ARG A 198 -14.32 -10.24 -19.67
N GLN A 199 -13.85 -9.55 -18.64
CA GLN A 199 -12.44 -9.12 -18.54
C GLN A 199 -11.93 -9.46 -17.14
N ASN A 200 -11.12 -10.51 -17.04
CA ASN A 200 -10.60 -11.05 -15.78
C ASN A 200 -11.73 -11.42 -14.80
N ASP A 201 -11.67 -10.90 -13.57
CA ASP A 201 -12.68 -11.09 -12.52
C ASP A 201 -13.89 -10.16 -12.67
N TRP A 202 -14.07 -9.49 -13.82
CA TRP A 202 -15.18 -8.59 -14.06
C TRP A 202 -16.02 -9.05 -15.26
N LEU A 203 -17.33 -8.94 -15.11
CA LEU A 203 -18.32 -9.13 -16.16
C LEU A 203 -18.88 -7.79 -16.56
N GLN A 204 -18.89 -7.49 -17.85
CA GLN A 204 -19.77 -6.45 -18.35
C GLN A 204 -21.18 -7.03 -18.36
N ALA A 205 -22.07 -6.41 -17.59
CA ALA A 205 -23.43 -6.86 -17.41
C ALA A 205 -24.39 -5.76 -17.83
N LYS A 206 -25.53 -6.18 -18.40
CA LYS A 206 -26.67 -5.34 -18.70
C LYS A 206 -27.87 -5.77 -17.86
N THR A 207 -28.52 -4.82 -17.19
CA THR A 207 -29.71 -5.07 -16.38
C THR A 207 -30.98 -5.14 -17.24
N ALA A 208 -32.08 -5.64 -16.67
CA ALA A 208 -33.37 -5.75 -17.35
C ALA A 208 -33.95 -4.38 -17.79
N ASP A 209 -33.69 -3.32 -17.03
CA ASP A 209 -34.06 -1.94 -17.34
C ASP A 209 -33.07 -1.23 -18.29
N GLY A 210 -31.98 -1.90 -18.68
CA GLY A 210 -31.14 -1.50 -19.81
C GLY A 210 -29.79 -0.87 -19.47
N ASP A 211 -29.50 -0.63 -18.18
CA ASP A 211 -28.20 -0.09 -17.74
C ASP A 211 -27.08 -1.08 -18.04
N THR A 212 -25.90 -0.56 -18.42
CA THR A 212 -24.73 -1.39 -18.70
C THR A 212 -23.55 -0.92 -17.85
N GLY A 213 -22.84 -1.87 -17.25
CA GLY A 213 -21.65 -1.60 -16.46
C GLY A 213 -20.88 -2.87 -16.13
N TRP A 214 -19.86 -2.75 -15.31
CA TRP A 214 -18.95 -3.83 -14.95
C TRP A 214 -19.15 -4.24 -13.50
N VAL A 215 -19.30 -5.54 -13.26
CA VAL A 215 -19.53 -6.15 -11.95
C VAL A 215 -18.52 -7.26 -11.70
N LEU A 216 -18.17 -7.53 -10.45
CA LEU A 216 -17.24 -8.61 -10.12
C LEU A 216 -17.87 -9.98 -10.39
N ALA A 217 -17.22 -10.79 -11.22
CA ALA A 217 -17.67 -12.09 -11.70
C ALA A 217 -17.95 -13.09 -10.57
N LYS A 218 -17.23 -12.99 -9.45
CA LYS A 218 -17.44 -13.87 -8.29
C LYS A 218 -18.78 -13.66 -7.58
N TYR A 219 -19.51 -12.58 -7.90
CA TYR A 219 -20.82 -12.26 -7.32
C TYR A 219 -21.97 -12.40 -8.32
N VAL A 220 -21.73 -13.07 -9.44
CA VAL A 220 -22.71 -13.25 -10.52
C VAL A 220 -22.66 -14.70 -10.99
N GLY A 221 -23.80 -15.37 -11.03
CA GLY A 221 -23.88 -16.78 -11.37
C GLY A 221 -25.16 -17.16 -12.10
N GLU A 222 -25.31 -18.45 -12.40
CA GLU A 222 -26.48 -18.95 -13.12
C GLU A 222 -27.75 -18.77 -12.27
N PRO A 223 -28.90 -18.40 -12.91
CA PRO A 223 -30.17 -18.28 -12.20
C PRO A 223 -30.49 -19.60 -11.50
N GLN A 224 -30.64 -19.55 -10.18
CA GLN A 224 -31.06 -20.73 -9.43
C GLN A 224 -32.47 -21.12 -9.90
N SER A 225 -32.59 -22.29 -10.53
CA SER A 225 -33.90 -22.90 -10.78
C SER A 225 -34.59 -23.08 -9.43
N GLN A 226 -35.69 -22.36 -9.22
CA GLN A 226 -36.50 -22.51 -8.03
C GLN A 226 -36.96 -23.96 -7.90
N SER A 227 -36.30 -24.75 -7.05
CA SER A 227 -36.93 -25.93 -6.47
C SER A 227 -37.86 -25.42 -5.38
N ASN A 228 -39.16 -25.52 -5.64
CA ASN A 228 -40.24 -25.34 -4.68
C ASN A 228 -39.92 -26.02 -3.35
N GLY A 229 -39.61 -25.20 -2.35
CA GLY A 229 -39.66 -25.56 -0.93
C GLY A 229 -40.37 -24.42 -0.22
N GLN A 230 -41.69 -24.45 -0.20
CA GLN A 230 -42.50 -23.58 0.64
C GLN A 230 -42.09 -23.77 2.10
N GLY A 231 -41.42 -22.76 2.65
CA GLY A 231 -41.02 -22.68 4.05
C GLY A 231 -40.83 -21.22 4.44
N GLN A 232 -41.95 -20.51 4.59
CA GLN A 232 -42.13 -19.20 5.22
C GLN A 232 -40.94 -18.22 5.16
N VAL A 233 -41.05 -17.24 4.26
CA VAL A 233 -40.36 -15.95 4.37
C VAL A 233 -40.73 -15.27 5.69
N LYS A 234 -39.93 -15.49 6.74
CA LYS A 234 -39.91 -14.57 7.87
C LYS A 234 -39.12 -13.36 7.40
N ALA A 235 -39.84 -12.31 7.02
CA ALA A 235 -39.28 -10.99 6.78
C ALA A 235 -38.33 -10.67 7.95
N LEU A 236 -37.02 -10.60 7.68
CA LEU A 236 -36.08 -10.09 8.67
C LEU A 236 -36.25 -8.57 8.67
N SER A 237 -37.18 -8.16 9.52
CA SER A 237 -37.25 -6.86 10.16
C SER A 237 -35.86 -6.26 10.33
N THR A 238 -35.75 -4.97 10.03
CA THR A 238 -34.59 -4.08 10.24
C THR A 238 -34.25 -3.87 11.73
N THR A 239 -34.33 -4.93 12.53
CA THR A 239 -34.08 -4.97 13.96
C THR A 239 -33.40 -6.29 14.31
N ASP A 240 -32.15 -6.46 13.90
CA ASP A 240 -31.20 -7.34 14.59
C ASP A 240 -29.77 -6.86 14.30
N LYS A 241 -29.42 -5.68 14.82
CA LYS A 241 -28.02 -5.36 15.13
C LYS A 241 -27.60 -6.18 16.34
N GLY A 242 -27.34 -7.46 16.14
CA GLY A 242 -27.05 -8.39 17.23
C GLY A 242 -25.96 -9.37 16.86
N LYS A 243 -24.80 -9.26 17.51
CA LYS A 243 -24.03 -10.38 18.11
C LYS A 243 -23.93 -11.70 17.32
N GLY A 244 -23.87 -11.66 15.99
CA GLY A 244 -23.51 -12.84 15.19
C GLY A 244 -22.04 -13.20 15.41
N LYS A 245 -21.75 -14.49 15.56
CA LYS A 245 -20.38 -15.03 15.52
C LYS A 245 -19.76 -14.74 14.16
N GLY A 246 -18.48 -14.37 14.16
CA GLY A 246 -17.70 -14.14 12.95
C GLY A 246 -17.67 -12.69 12.46
N ILE A 247 -16.79 -12.45 11.50
CA ILE A 247 -16.42 -11.11 11.02
C ILE A 247 -17.34 -10.56 9.93
N ASN A 248 -18.18 -11.41 9.33
CA ASN A 248 -19.08 -11.02 8.24
C ASN A 248 -20.09 -9.96 8.71
N GLY A 249 -20.23 -8.88 7.93
CA GLY A 249 -21.11 -7.74 8.22
C GLY A 249 -20.61 -6.80 9.32
N LYS A 250 -19.50 -7.11 10.01
CA LYS A 250 -18.92 -6.23 11.03
C LYS A 250 -18.34 -4.97 10.40
N VAL A 251 -18.48 -3.82 11.06
CA VAL A 251 -17.85 -2.57 10.66
C VAL A 251 -16.51 -2.44 11.36
N ILE A 252 -15.42 -2.50 10.62
CA ILE A 252 -14.06 -2.40 11.16
C ILE A 252 -13.44 -1.10 10.67
N VAL A 253 -13.02 -0.26 11.61
CA VAL A 253 -12.28 0.96 11.28
C VAL A 253 -10.79 0.68 11.38
N ILE A 254 -10.07 0.95 10.29
CA ILE A 254 -8.62 0.84 10.19
C ILE A 254 -8.04 2.24 10.14
N ASP A 255 -7.12 2.52 11.05
CA ASP A 255 -6.52 3.83 11.21
C ASP A 255 -5.04 3.79 10.81
N PRO A 256 -4.69 4.13 9.56
CA PRO A 256 -3.29 4.35 9.21
C PRO A 256 -2.76 5.59 9.93
N GLY A 257 -1.87 5.38 10.90
CA GLY A 257 -1.26 6.42 11.71
C GLY A 257 -0.58 7.52 10.89
N HIS A 258 -0.44 8.71 11.48
CA HIS A 258 0.21 9.89 10.86
C HIS A 258 -0.48 10.34 9.56
N GLY A 259 0.23 11.11 8.73
CA GLY A 259 -0.26 11.60 7.43
C GLY A 259 -0.03 13.09 7.23
N GLY A 260 0.07 13.52 5.97
CA GLY A 260 0.33 14.90 5.58
C GLY A 260 1.68 15.40 6.13
N ASN A 261 1.62 16.43 6.96
CA ASN A 261 2.79 17.07 7.57
C ASN A 261 3.38 16.24 8.71
N ASP A 262 2.60 15.32 9.28
CA ASP A 262 3.10 14.36 10.25
C ASP A 262 3.66 13.14 9.52
N SER A 263 4.99 13.06 9.43
CA SER A 263 5.68 11.93 8.80
C SER A 263 5.63 10.65 9.62
N GLY A 264 5.29 10.74 10.91
CA GLY A 264 5.73 9.78 11.92
C GLY A 264 7.26 9.71 11.97
N VAL A 265 7.79 8.55 12.35
CA VAL A 265 9.23 8.33 12.33
C VAL A 265 9.77 8.22 10.89
N ILE A 266 10.97 8.75 10.68
CA ILE A 266 11.76 8.50 9.49
C ILE A 266 12.79 7.43 9.81
N GLY A 267 12.73 6.32 9.07
CA GLY A 267 13.60 5.16 9.27
C GLY A 267 15.09 5.50 9.10
N LYS A 268 15.92 4.86 9.92
CA LYS A 268 17.32 5.29 10.12
C LYS A 268 18.23 4.94 8.94
N LYS A 269 17.98 3.82 8.25
CA LYS A 269 18.86 3.34 7.17
C LYS A 269 18.35 3.70 5.79
N TYR A 270 17.05 3.57 5.54
CA TYR A 270 16.46 3.75 4.21
C TYR A 270 15.61 5.02 4.08
N GLY A 271 15.50 5.84 5.14
CA GLY A 271 14.73 7.07 5.11
C GLY A 271 13.22 6.82 5.02
N THR A 272 12.75 5.69 5.53
CA THR A 272 11.36 5.26 5.38
C THR A 272 10.42 6.12 6.17
N TYR A 273 9.45 6.75 5.50
CA TYR A 273 8.37 7.47 6.18
C TYR A 273 7.36 6.48 6.76
N GLU A 274 7.15 6.54 8.06
CA GLU A 274 6.16 5.73 8.76
C GLU A 274 4.75 5.92 8.19
N LYS A 275 4.34 7.17 7.96
CA LYS A 275 3.01 7.50 7.39
C LYS A 275 2.70 6.74 6.10
N SER A 276 3.71 6.47 5.28
CA SER A 276 3.58 5.79 3.99
C SER A 276 3.39 4.29 4.18
N LEU A 277 4.17 3.67 5.08
CA LEU A 277 4.01 2.26 5.44
C LEU A 277 2.68 2.00 6.16
N ASN A 278 2.27 2.90 7.05
CA ASN A 278 0.98 2.81 7.74
C ASN A 278 -0.16 2.75 6.73
N LEU A 279 -0.15 3.66 5.75
CA LEU A 279 -1.18 3.72 4.71
C LEU A 279 -1.16 2.48 3.80
N SER A 280 0.01 2.03 3.36
CA SER A 280 0.10 0.85 2.48
C SER A 280 -0.38 -0.41 3.18
N THR A 281 0.05 -0.64 4.42
CA THR A 281 -0.39 -1.80 5.22
C THR A 281 -1.88 -1.74 5.55
N ALA A 282 -2.40 -0.57 5.94
CA ALA A 282 -3.83 -0.39 6.22
C ALA A 282 -4.72 -0.70 5.00
N ARG A 283 -4.27 -0.38 3.79
CA ARG A 283 -5.00 -0.74 2.55
C ARG A 283 -5.07 -2.25 2.36
N TYR A 284 -3.98 -2.98 2.57
CA TYR A 284 -4.01 -4.46 2.54
C TYR A 284 -4.96 -5.04 3.59
N VAL A 285 -4.99 -4.47 4.80
CA VAL A 285 -5.95 -4.89 5.85
C VAL A 285 -7.39 -4.66 5.37
N ALA A 286 -7.68 -3.47 4.85
CA ALA A 286 -9.02 -3.11 4.39
C ALA A 286 -9.51 -4.03 3.27
N ASP A 287 -8.64 -4.40 2.32
CA ASP A 287 -9.00 -5.31 1.24
C ASP A 287 -9.28 -6.72 1.75
N LYS A 288 -8.41 -7.27 2.60
CA LYS A 288 -8.63 -8.59 3.23
C LYS A 288 -9.88 -8.64 4.12
N LEU A 289 -10.23 -7.53 4.78
CA LEU A 289 -11.47 -7.43 5.55
C LEU A 289 -12.71 -7.49 4.65
N ARG A 290 -12.69 -6.75 3.54
CA ARG A 290 -13.78 -6.80 2.55
C ARG A 290 -13.93 -8.19 1.95
N GLU A 291 -12.81 -8.87 1.68
CA GLU A 291 -12.80 -10.27 1.24
C GLU A 291 -13.42 -11.22 2.28
N ALA A 292 -13.24 -10.94 3.57
CA ALA A 292 -13.84 -11.69 4.67
C ALA A 292 -15.31 -11.30 4.97
N GLY A 293 -15.92 -10.42 4.18
CA GLY A 293 -17.30 -9.98 4.33
C GLY A 293 -17.50 -8.84 5.34
N ALA A 294 -16.44 -8.27 5.91
CA ALA A 294 -16.54 -7.10 6.77
C ALA A 294 -16.64 -5.79 5.96
N GLN A 295 -17.25 -4.78 6.59
CA GLN A 295 -17.21 -3.41 6.10
C GLN A 295 -15.94 -2.74 6.63
N ALA A 296 -14.95 -2.53 5.77
CA ALA A 296 -13.72 -1.83 6.13
C ALA A 296 -13.80 -0.32 5.85
N VAL A 297 -13.57 0.49 6.88
CA VAL A 297 -13.52 1.95 6.80
C VAL A 297 -12.13 2.43 7.20
N LEU A 298 -11.48 3.22 6.34
CA LEU A 298 -10.19 3.84 6.66
C LEU A 298 -10.40 5.23 7.25
N THR A 299 -9.61 5.62 8.25
CA THR A 299 -9.64 7.01 8.78
C THR A 299 -9.09 8.03 7.79
N ARG A 300 -8.14 7.61 6.95
CA ARG A 300 -7.66 8.35 5.78
C ARG A 300 -7.35 7.40 4.63
N GLU A 301 -7.63 7.81 3.40
CA GLU A 301 -7.39 6.99 2.21
C GLU A 301 -6.17 7.46 1.39
N LYS A 302 -5.62 8.64 1.70
CA LYS A 302 -4.46 9.24 1.03
C LYS A 302 -3.49 9.85 2.05
N ASP A 303 -2.42 10.46 1.56
CA ASP A 303 -1.48 11.19 2.42
C ASP A 303 -2.06 12.56 2.76
N GLU A 304 -2.74 12.64 3.91
CA GLU A 304 -3.39 13.86 4.38
C GLU A 304 -3.29 13.95 5.91
N ASN A 305 -3.34 15.18 6.42
CA ASN A 305 -3.42 15.41 7.86
C ASN A 305 -4.78 14.92 8.36
N GLU A 306 -4.77 14.05 9.37
CA GLU A 306 -5.97 13.60 10.04
C GLU A 306 -5.77 13.73 11.55
N GLU A 307 -6.55 14.61 12.17
CA GLU A 307 -6.48 14.92 13.61
C GLU A 307 -6.85 13.71 14.46
N LEU A 308 -6.18 13.52 15.60
CA LEU A 308 -6.39 12.35 16.46
C LEU A 308 -7.85 12.18 16.90
N SER A 309 -8.54 13.30 17.18
CA SER A 309 -9.95 13.30 17.58
C SER A 309 -10.90 12.98 16.42
N ALA A 310 -10.52 13.33 15.19
CA ALA A 310 -11.31 13.02 14.00
C ALA A 310 -11.26 11.52 13.69
N ARG A 311 -10.11 10.86 13.86
CA ARG A 311 -9.96 9.40 13.77
C ARG A 311 -10.92 8.65 14.69
N VAL A 312 -10.99 9.10 15.95
CA VAL A 312 -11.93 8.57 16.95
C VAL A 312 -13.38 8.82 16.54
N LYS A 313 -13.70 10.04 16.08
CA LYS A 313 -15.05 10.40 15.63
C LYS A 313 -15.53 9.53 14.45
N ILE A 314 -14.62 9.14 13.55
CA ILE A 314 -14.94 8.19 12.47
C ILE A 314 -15.36 6.84 13.08
N SER A 315 -14.58 6.29 14.01
CA SER A 315 -14.91 5.05 14.75
C SER A 315 -16.31 5.09 15.37
N GLU A 316 -16.59 6.15 16.13
CA GLU A 316 -17.87 6.33 16.82
C GLU A 316 -19.04 6.51 15.85
N SER A 317 -18.88 7.39 14.85
CA SER A 317 -19.95 7.71 13.90
C SER A 317 -20.35 6.51 13.04
N LYS A 318 -19.38 5.65 12.70
CA LYS A 318 -19.62 4.39 11.98
C LYS A 318 -20.10 3.26 12.88
N LYS A 319 -20.11 3.46 14.21
CA LYS A 319 -20.44 2.45 15.22
C LYS A 319 -19.57 1.20 15.05
N ALA A 320 -18.27 1.39 14.83
CA ALA A 320 -17.34 0.33 14.48
C ALA A 320 -17.36 -0.84 15.48
N ASP A 321 -17.49 -2.07 15.04
CA ASP A 321 -17.39 -3.25 15.91
C ASP A 321 -15.96 -3.44 16.47
N ALA A 322 -14.95 -2.98 15.74
CA ALA A 322 -13.57 -2.82 16.23
C ALA A 322 -12.84 -1.69 15.51
N PHE A 323 -11.83 -1.14 16.18
CA PHE A 323 -10.89 -0.15 15.66
C PHE A 323 -9.46 -0.68 15.76
N VAL A 324 -8.70 -0.62 14.66
CA VAL A 324 -7.29 -1.03 14.63
C VAL A 324 -6.44 0.09 14.05
N SER A 325 -5.58 0.69 14.86
CA SER A 325 -4.58 1.66 14.40
C SER A 325 -3.30 0.95 14.00
N VAL A 326 -2.75 1.30 12.83
CA VAL A 326 -1.60 0.65 12.20
C VAL A 326 -0.42 1.61 12.21
N HIS A 327 0.66 1.21 12.86
CA HIS A 327 1.89 1.97 13.07
C HIS A 327 3.16 1.12 12.85
N TYR A 328 4.29 1.81 12.71
CA TYR A 328 5.63 1.22 12.85
C TYR A 328 6.46 2.05 13.82
N ASN A 329 7.09 1.37 14.77
CA ASN A 329 7.65 2.00 15.96
C ASN A 329 9.03 2.63 15.71
N SER A 330 9.52 3.34 16.72
CA SER A 330 10.89 3.80 16.80
C SER A 330 11.39 3.79 18.24
N SER A 331 12.69 3.54 18.41
CA SER A 331 13.36 3.60 19.69
C SER A 331 14.76 4.19 19.54
N PRO A 332 15.24 4.99 20.52
CA PRO A 332 16.65 5.39 20.57
C PRO A 332 17.58 4.20 20.85
N LYS A 333 17.07 3.09 21.37
CA LYS A 333 17.79 1.82 21.54
C LYS A 333 17.60 0.94 20.31
N PRO A 334 18.50 -0.01 20.02
CA PRO A 334 18.37 -0.93 18.88
C PRO A 334 17.34 -2.05 19.16
N VAL A 335 16.10 -1.64 19.47
CA VAL A 335 14.97 -2.55 19.68
C VAL A 335 14.52 -3.11 18.33
N SER A 336 13.97 -4.31 18.33
CA SER A 336 13.40 -4.98 17.16
C SER A 336 12.13 -5.68 17.60
N GLY A 337 11.20 -5.89 16.67
CA GLY A 337 10.00 -6.70 16.88
C GLY A 337 8.70 -5.91 16.76
N THR A 338 7.60 -6.63 16.88
CA THR A 338 6.24 -6.07 16.90
C THR A 338 5.77 -5.82 18.33
N LEU A 339 4.74 -5.00 18.50
CA LEU A 339 4.10 -4.76 19.78
C LEU A 339 2.63 -4.37 19.55
N THR A 340 1.71 -4.88 20.37
CA THR A 340 0.30 -4.46 20.29
C THR A 340 -0.11 -3.72 21.55
N PHE A 341 -0.68 -2.53 21.40
CA PHE A 341 -1.14 -1.70 22.50
C PHE A 341 -2.66 -1.75 22.67
N TYR A 342 -3.06 -1.67 23.93
CA TYR A 342 -4.45 -1.50 24.35
C TYR A 342 -4.53 -0.40 25.43
N TYR A 343 -5.69 0.21 25.62
CA TYR A 343 -5.89 1.19 26.70
C TYR A 343 -6.66 0.58 27.87
N SER A 344 -7.89 0.11 27.63
CA SER A 344 -8.77 -0.43 28.67
C SER A 344 -8.71 -1.95 28.74
N LYS A 345 -8.41 -2.51 29.92
CA LYS A 345 -8.41 -3.97 30.14
C LYS A 345 -9.74 -4.63 29.82
N SER A 346 -10.85 -3.99 30.20
CA SER A 346 -12.19 -4.57 30.02
C SER A 346 -12.72 -4.45 28.59
N LYS A 347 -12.23 -3.50 27.80
CA LYS A 347 -12.77 -3.16 26.46
C LYS A 347 -11.82 -3.60 25.33
N ASP A 348 -10.52 -3.38 25.50
CA ASP A 348 -9.53 -3.42 24.42
C ASP A 348 -8.62 -4.65 24.48
N GLU A 349 -8.30 -5.13 25.69
CA GLU A 349 -7.26 -6.14 25.89
C GLU A 349 -7.56 -7.47 25.19
N SER A 350 -8.84 -7.88 25.12
CA SER A 350 -9.22 -9.10 24.41
C SER A 350 -8.93 -9.00 22.90
N LEU A 351 -9.28 -7.88 22.27
CA LEU A 351 -8.95 -7.63 20.85
C LEU A 351 -7.43 -7.60 20.64
N ALA A 352 -6.70 -6.86 21.47
CA ALA A 352 -5.24 -6.76 21.39
C ALA A 352 -4.55 -8.13 21.52
N ARG A 353 -5.03 -9.01 22.42
CA ARG A 353 -4.49 -10.37 22.58
C ARG A 353 -4.68 -11.22 21.34
N LYS A 354 -5.84 -11.12 20.68
CA LYS A 354 -6.13 -11.88 19.45
C LYS A 354 -5.31 -11.41 18.26
N LEU A 355 -5.15 -10.09 18.11
CA LEU A 355 -4.27 -9.50 17.11
C LEU A 355 -2.81 -9.93 17.35
N GLU A 356 -2.33 -9.81 18.58
CA GLU A 356 -0.94 -10.13 18.92
C GLU A 356 -0.60 -11.61 18.70
N ALA A 357 -1.53 -12.52 19.02
CA ALA A 357 -1.33 -13.96 18.82
C ALA A 357 -1.08 -14.29 17.33
N GLU A 358 -1.91 -13.75 16.44
CA GLU A 358 -1.80 -13.99 15.00
C GLU A 358 -0.58 -13.28 14.39
N LEU A 359 -0.27 -12.06 14.85
CA LEU A 359 0.93 -11.33 14.41
C LEU A 359 2.21 -12.08 14.81
N ASN A 360 2.30 -12.55 16.04
CA ASN A 360 3.44 -13.32 16.54
C ASN A 360 3.65 -14.63 15.76
N GLN A 361 2.56 -15.28 15.33
CA GLN A 361 2.64 -16.53 14.58
C GLN A 361 3.05 -16.30 13.12
N ALA A 362 2.58 -15.22 12.49
CA ALA A 362 2.74 -15.01 11.06
C ALA A 362 4.01 -14.23 10.67
N LEU A 363 4.51 -13.37 11.55
CA LEU A 363 5.55 -12.41 11.21
C LEU A 363 6.96 -12.90 11.59
N GLU A 364 7.91 -12.51 10.74
CA GLU A 364 9.33 -12.86 10.91
C GLU A 364 10.01 -12.01 11.99
N LEU A 365 9.42 -10.87 12.33
CA LEU A 365 9.85 -10.04 13.44
C LEU A 365 9.30 -10.62 14.74
N LYS A 366 10.15 -10.72 15.77
CA LYS A 366 9.75 -11.23 17.08
C LYS A 366 8.61 -10.39 17.67
N SER A 367 7.70 -11.03 18.39
CA SER A 367 6.74 -10.34 19.24
C SER A 367 7.41 -9.79 20.51
N ASN A 368 7.07 -8.54 20.89
CA ASN A 368 7.33 -8.00 22.23
C ASN A 368 6.05 -8.02 23.10
N GLY A 369 4.99 -8.70 22.64
CA GLY A 369 3.75 -8.94 23.36
C GLY A 369 2.75 -7.79 23.28
N ILE A 370 1.88 -7.73 24.29
CA ILE A 370 0.92 -6.63 24.46
C ILE A 370 1.36 -5.68 25.57
N SER A 371 1.02 -4.40 25.45
CA SER A 371 1.26 -3.42 26.50
C SER A 371 0.11 -2.43 26.64
N PHE A 372 -0.02 -1.85 27.83
CA PHE A 372 -0.86 -0.67 28.00
C PHE A 372 -0.25 0.51 27.22
N GLY A 373 -1.09 1.28 26.52
CA GLY A 373 -0.69 2.48 25.78
C GLY A 373 -1.71 3.59 25.93
N ASP A 374 -1.27 4.74 26.46
CA ASP A 374 -2.11 5.92 26.68
C ASP A 374 -2.25 6.80 25.41
N TYR A 375 -2.64 6.17 24.31
CA TYR A 375 -2.79 6.84 23.02
C TYR A 375 -4.21 7.39 22.86
N HIS A 376 -4.33 8.63 22.35
CA HIS A 376 -5.62 9.30 22.18
C HIS A 376 -6.65 8.45 21.42
N VAL A 377 -6.23 7.80 20.33
CA VAL A 377 -7.09 6.97 19.48
C VAL A 377 -7.59 5.68 20.15
N LEU A 378 -7.01 5.29 21.28
CA LEU A 378 -7.46 4.15 22.11
C LEU A 378 -8.22 4.63 23.35
N ARG A 379 -7.69 5.65 24.03
CA ARG A 379 -8.28 6.22 25.25
C ARG A 379 -9.65 6.83 25.01
N GLU A 380 -9.77 7.65 23.97
CA GLU A 380 -11.00 8.41 23.69
C GLU A 380 -11.99 7.65 22.80
N ASN A 381 -11.63 6.45 22.35
CA ASN A 381 -12.47 5.62 21.48
C ASN A 381 -13.36 4.73 22.34
N GLY A 382 -14.67 4.92 22.30
CA GLY A 382 -15.66 4.11 23.00
C GLY A 382 -15.84 2.71 22.41
N ARG A 383 -15.31 2.44 21.21
CA ARG A 383 -15.33 1.12 20.56
C ARG A 383 -14.13 0.26 20.99
N PRO A 384 -14.22 -1.09 20.92
CA PRO A 384 -13.05 -1.96 21.12
C PRO A 384 -11.91 -1.56 20.17
N SER A 385 -10.73 -1.29 20.73
CA SER A 385 -9.65 -0.64 19.99
C SER A 385 -8.28 -1.25 20.31
N ALA A 386 -7.40 -1.32 19.33
CA ALA A 386 -6.01 -1.70 19.51
C ALA A 386 -5.11 -0.91 18.55
N LEU A 387 -3.84 -0.72 18.93
CA LEU A 387 -2.81 -0.13 18.07
C LEU A 387 -1.71 -1.17 17.86
N VAL A 388 -1.41 -1.49 16.61
CA VAL A 388 -0.35 -2.45 16.25
C VAL A 388 0.89 -1.71 15.77
N GLU A 389 2.03 -2.07 16.34
CA GLU A 389 3.36 -1.64 15.92
C GLU A 389 4.04 -2.77 15.17
N LEU A 390 4.22 -2.62 13.87
CA LEU A 390 4.61 -3.71 12.97
C LEU A 390 6.14 -3.76 12.71
N GLY A 391 6.94 -3.35 13.69
CA GLY A 391 8.41 -3.30 13.59
C GLY A 391 9.00 -1.94 13.96
N PHE A 392 10.30 -1.88 14.26
CA PHE A 392 10.98 -0.63 14.62
C PHE A 392 11.73 -0.02 13.42
N LEU A 393 11.27 1.09 12.84
CA LEU A 393 11.96 1.76 11.72
C LEU A 393 13.32 2.36 12.11
N SER A 394 13.58 2.55 13.41
CA SER A 394 14.91 2.89 13.90
C SER A 394 15.91 1.72 13.83
N ASN A 395 15.41 0.49 13.67
CA ASN A 395 16.22 -0.72 13.47
C ASN A 395 16.36 -1.02 11.98
N PRO A 396 17.59 -1.00 11.43
CA PRO A 396 17.80 -1.23 10.00
C PRO A 396 17.33 -2.58 9.46
N LYS A 397 17.23 -3.62 10.30
CA LYS A 397 16.73 -4.94 9.88
C LYS A 397 15.21 -4.95 9.79
N ASP A 398 14.53 -4.46 10.82
CA ASP A 398 13.08 -4.30 10.82
C ASP A 398 12.65 -3.37 9.69
N GLU A 399 13.33 -2.23 9.49
CA GLU A 399 13.05 -1.30 8.38
C GLU A 399 13.22 -1.98 7.01
N ALA A 400 14.23 -2.84 6.84
CA ALA A 400 14.42 -3.58 5.60
C ALA A 400 13.24 -4.52 5.30
N ILE A 401 12.76 -5.23 6.34
CA ILE A 401 11.66 -6.20 6.26
C ILE A 401 10.31 -5.48 6.07
N ALA A 402 10.03 -4.45 6.88
CA ALA A 402 8.78 -3.69 6.91
C ALA A 402 8.43 -3.02 5.58
N ARG A 403 9.45 -2.60 4.82
CA ARG A 403 9.28 -1.99 3.49
C ARG A 403 8.81 -2.97 2.42
N THR A 404 8.90 -4.28 2.66
CA THR A 404 8.53 -5.29 1.67
C THR A 404 7.02 -5.49 1.63
N SER A 405 6.47 -5.55 0.42
CA SER A 405 5.07 -5.90 0.18
C SER A 405 4.68 -7.24 0.81
N ALA A 406 5.56 -8.23 0.77
CA ALA A 406 5.35 -9.55 1.38
C ALA A 406 5.10 -9.45 2.89
N TYR A 407 5.93 -8.67 3.61
CA TYR A 407 5.75 -8.48 5.05
C TYR A 407 4.42 -7.77 5.36
N GLN A 408 4.09 -6.72 4.62
CA GLN A 408 2.84 -5.96 4.82
C GLN A 408 1.60 -6.81 4.56
N GLN A 409 1.61 -7.68 3.55
CA GLN A 409 0.51 -8.61 3.27
C GLN A 409 0.36 -9.67 4.37
N LYS A 410 1.48 -10.22 4.88
CA LYS A 410 1.46 -11.14 6.02
C LYS A 410 0.89 -10.45 7.27
N ALA A 411 1.31 -9.21 7.55
CA ALA A 411 0.79 -8.44 8.68
C ALA A 411 -0.70 -8.16 8.53
N ALA A 412 -1.14 -7.78 7.33
CA ALA A 412 -2.55 -7.57 7.04
C ALA A 412 -3.40 -8.82 7.24
N GLU A 413 -2.90 -9.98 6.81
CA GLU A 413 -3.56 -11.27 7.01
C GLU A 413 -3.68 -11.65 8.48
N ALA A 414 -2.59 -11.49 9.24
CA ALA A 414 -2.59 -11.71 10.68
C ALA A 414 -3.57 -10.79 11.41
N ILE A 415 -3.65 -9.50 11.05
CA ILE A 415 -4.63 -8.56 11.63
C ILE A 415 -6.07 -9.04 11.36
N VAL A 416 -6.37 -9.46 10.13
CA VAL A 416 -7.71 -9.97 9.78
C VAL A 416 -8.03 -11.27 10.49
N ASN A 417 -7.06 -12.18 10.63
CA ASN A 417 -7.25 -13.41 11.39
C ASN A 417 -7.45 -13.14 12.89
N GLY A 418 -6.75 -12.15 13.45
CA GLY A 418 -6.92 -11.74 14.84
C GLY A 418 -8.31 -11.14 15.08
N LEU A 419 -8.82 -10.35 14.13
CA LEU A 419 -10.20 -9.86 14.16
C LEU A 419 -11.22 -10.99 14.04
N LYS A 420 -11.00 -11.96 13.13
CA LYS A 420 -11.86 -13.16 13.02
C LYS A 420 -11.90 -13.94 14.33
N ALA A 421 -10.74 -14.15 14.95
CA ALA A 421 -10.64 -14.82 16.24
C ALA A 421 -11.36 -14.04 17.34
N TYR A 422 -11.23 -12.71 17.36
CA TYR A 422 -11.94 -11.85 18.31
C TYR A 422 -13.46 -11.92 18.18
N PHE A 423 -14.01 -11.97 16.97
CA PHE A 423 -15.47 -12.06 16.77
C PHE A 423 -16.04 -13.49 16.82
N ASN A 424 -15.19 -14.50 16.94
CA ASN A 424 -15.60 -15.91 17.08
C ASN A 424 -15.65 -16.39 18.54
N ASP A 425 -14.97 -15.68 19.43
CA ASP A 425 -15.10 -15.80 20.89
C ASP A 425 -16.47 -15.26 21.36
#